data_AF-A0A3E2CF86-F1
#
_entry.id   AF-A0A3E2CF86-F1
#
_cell.length_a   1.000
_cell.length_b   1.000
_cell.length_c   1.000
_cell.angle_alpha   90.00
_cell.angle_beta   90.00
_cell.angle_gamma   90.00
#
_symmetry.space_group_name_H-M   'P 1'
#
loop_
_entity.id
_entity.type
_entity.pdbx_description
1 polymer ?
#
loop_
_entity_poly.entity_id
_entity_poly.type
_entity_poly.pdbx_seq_one_letter_code
_entity_poly.pdbx_strand_id
1 'polypeptide(L)'
;MTQLNSDIDSRNSDTINNSLNNKNTNQDKENNFNKASFIDKALFMYSTAVSDVGTVRSNNQDSAFAGERLASICDGMGGHAGGDTASTIAIRSLAHIEQDSRPNDVKAVSSMMETSIMAAHDAIVGKAKRERRLAGMGTTVTAVSLVNGYWVLAHLGDSRAYLLRDNHLIRMTCDHSYVQHLI
;
A
#
# COMPACT_ATOMS: atom_id res chain seq x y z
N MET A 1 -9.19 -51.10 -56.58
CA MET A 1 -8.98 -51.70 -57.92
C MET A 1 -8.42 -50.58 -58.79
N THR A 2 -7.35 -50.85 -59.55
CA THR A 2 -6.49 -49.85 -60.25
C THR A 2 -5.71 -48.93 -59.25
N GLN A 3 -4.42 -48.55 -59.34
CA GLN A 3 -3.41 -48.35 -60.42
C GLN A 3 -3.72 -47.14 -61.35
N LEU A 4 -2.79 -46.30 -61.88
CA LEU A 4 -1.34 -45.99 -61.70
C LEU A 4 -1.21 -44.42 -61.73
N ASN A 5 -0.08 -43.68 -61.68
CA ASN A 5 1.40 -43.90 -61.61
C ASN A 5 2.00 -42.81 -60.63
N SER A 6 3.24 -42.28 -60.56
CA SER A 6 4.46 -42.08 -61.40
C SER A 6 4.34 -41.03 -62.53
N ASP A 7 5.33 -40.20 -62.93
CA ASP A 7 6.66 -39.76 -62.40
C ASP A 7 7.02 -38.39 -63.04
N ILE A 8 8.14 -37.75 -62.64
CA ILE A 8 9.20 -37.13 -63.51
C ILE A 8 10.05 -36.09 -62.75
N ASP A 9 11.37 -36.30 -62.75
CA ASP A 9 12.41 -35.31 -62.38
C ASP A 9 12.62 -34.26 -63.48
N SER A 10 13.07 -33.05 -63.13
CA SER A 10 14.26 -32.41 -63.75
C SER A 10 14.62 -31.05 -63.12
N ARG A 11 15.73 -30.46 -63.57
CA ARG A 11 16.48 -29.36 -62.90
C ARG A 11 16.55 -28.10 -63.78
N ASN A 12 17.08 -27.03 -63.18
CA ASN A 12 17.40 -25.71 -63.79
C ASN A 12 16.15 -24.87 -64.14
N SER A 13 16.20 -23.54 -64.11
CA SER A 13 17.36 -22.64 -64.23
C SER A 13 17.36 -21.43 -63.30
N ASP A 14 18.53 -20.79 -63.17
CA ASP A 14 18.77 -19.59 -62.36
C ASP A 14 18.10 -18.31 -62.87
N THR A 15 18.13 -17.29 -62.00
CA THR A 15 17.98 -15.85 -62.30
C THR A 15 16.58 -15.33 -62.61
N ILE A 16 16.03 -14.49 -61.71
CA ILE A 16 15.52 -13.12 -61.96
C ILE A 16 14.95 -12.53 -60.65
N ASN A 17 14.88 -11.19 -60.54
CA ASN A 17 14.31 -10.41 -59.43
C ASN A 17 15.05 -10.45 -58.07
N ASN A 18 16.30 -9.97 -58.07
CA ASN A 18 16.76 -9.12 -56.96
C ASN A 18 16.24 -7.68 -57.18
N SER A 19 16.25 -6.85 -56.13
CA SER A 19 15.76 -5.47 -56.04
C SER A 19 14.23 -5.30 -55.96
N LEU A 20 13.74 -5.08 -54.73
CA LEU A 20 12.70 -4.09 -54.47
C LEU A 20 12.74 -3.63 -52.98
N ASN A 21 13.17 -2.37 -52.78
CA ASN A 21 12.91 -1.51 -51.63
C ASN A 21 13.25 -2.00 -50.20
N ASN A 22 14.54 -1.87 -49.86
CA ASN A 22 15.00 -1.57 -48.50
C ASN A 22 14.43 -0.20 -48.02
N LYS A 23 13.19 -0.20 -47.49
CA LYS A 23 12.55 0.96 -46.83
C LYS A 23 11.54 0.51 -45.76
N ASN A 24 12.02 0.11 -44.58
CA ASN A 24 11.31 0.18 -43.28
C ASN A 24 12.24 -0.31 -42.14
N THR A 25 13.08 0.58 -41.63
CA THR A 25 14.06 0.25 -40.56
C THR A 25 14.29 1.39 -39.55
N ASN A 26 13.54 2.50 -39.65
CA ASN A 26 13.67 3.68 -38.78
C ASN A 26 12.40 3.95 -37.94
N GLN A 27 11.19 3.89 -38.51
CA GLN A 27 9.95 4.09 -37.74
C GLN A 27 9.75 3.05 -36.64
N ASP A 28 10.16 1.81 -36.87
CA ASP A 28 10.13 0.73 -35.86
C ASP A 28 11.15 0.93 -34.73
N LYS A 29 12.14 1.82 -34.89
CA LYS A 29 13.11 2.16 -33.84
C LYS A 29 12.59 3.29 -32.95
N GLU A 30 12.05 4.36 -33.54
CA GLU A 30 11.49 5.49 -32.78
C GLU A 30 10.30 5.05 -31.92
N ASN A 31 9.44 4.16 -32.45
CA ASN A 31 8.33 3.57 -31.68
C ASN A 31 8.78 2.63 -30.54
N ASN A 32 9.99 2.08 -30.60
CA ASN A 32 10.54 1.27 -29.50
C ASN A 32 11.25 2.12 -28.45
N PHE A 33 11.96 3.20 -28.84
CA PHE A 33 12.60 4.11 -27.88
C PHE A 33 11.59 4.74 -26.90
N ASN A 34 10.41 5.13 -27.39
CA ASN A 34 9.33 5.68 -26.55
C ASN A 34 8.58 4.63 -25.71
N LYS A 35 8.79 3.32 -25.96
CA LYS A 35 8.16 2.22 -25.22
C LYS A 35 9.07 1.62 -24.13
N ALA A 36 10.38 1.89 -24.20
CA ALA A 36 11.38 1.40 -23.24
C ALA A 36 11.58 2.32 -22.00
N SER A 37 10.98 3.51 -21.99
CA SER A 37 11.19 4.53 -20.94
C SER A 37 10.32 4.34 -19.69
N PHE A 38 9.18 3.64 -19.81
CA PHE A 38 8.33 3.24 -18.69
C PHE A 38 8.52 1.75 -18.38
N ILE A 39 9.70 1.42 -17.85
CA ILE A 39 9.80 0.23 -16.98
C ILE A 39 9.00 0.56 -15.72
N ASP A 40 8.05 -0.30 -15.36
CA ASP A 40 7.34 -0.24 -14.07
C ASP A 40 8.38 -0.35 -12.94
N LYS A 41 8.80 0.82 -12.42
CA LYS A 41 9.69 0.88 -11.28
C LYS A 41 8.92 0.46 -10.05
N ALA A 42 9.22 -0.74 -9.56
CA ALA A 42 8.81 -1.16 -8.23
C ALA A 42 9.18 -0.07 -7.22
N LEU A 43 8.16 0.51 -6.59
CA LEU A 43 8.30 1.53 -5.56
C LEU A 43 8.33 0.83 -4.20
N PHE A 44 9.38 1.13 -3.43
CA PHE A 44 9.61 0.58 -2.10
C PHE A 44 9.40 1.68 -1.06
N MET A 45 8.84 1.33 0.10
CA MET A 45 8.78 2.23 1.25
C MET A 45 9.90 1.86 2.23
N TYR A 46 10.73 2.83 2.57
CA TYR A 46 11.52 2.79 3.79
C TYR A 46 10.72 3.53 4.86
N SER A 47 10.41 2.87 5.97
CA SER A 47 9.73 3.49 7.11
C SER A 47 10.56 3.33 8.38
N THR A 48 10.30 4.20 9.36
CA THR A 48 10.90 4.12 10.69
C THR A 48 9.89 4.69 11.69
N ALA A 49 9.88 4.14 12.91
CA ALA A 49 9.03 4.60 13.99
C ALA A 49 9.90 5.03 15.17
N VAL A 50 9.65 6.24 15.66
CA VAL A 50 10.24 6.78 16.90
C VAL A 50 9.09 7.28 17.75
N SER A 51 9.10 6.92 19.03
CA SER A 51 8.13 7.37 20.03
C SER A 51 8.87 7.60 21.35
N ASP A 52 8.43 8.61 22.09
CA ASP A 52 9.03 9.06 23.34
C ASP A 52 7.92 9.40 24.33
N VAL A 53 8.14 9.16 25.62
CA VAL A 53 7.13 9.39 26.68
C VAL A 53 6.95 10.88 27.01
N GLY A 54 7.87 11.74 26.58
CA GLY A 54 7.92 13.16 26.91
C GLY A 54 8.26 13.41 28.38
N THR A 55 8.20 14.68 28.77
CA THR A 55 8.61 15.14 30.12
C THR A 55 7.48 15.17 31.16
N VAL A 56 6.24 14.88 30.74
CA VAL A 56 5.02 15.12 31.56
C VAL A 56 4.21 13.83 31.82
N ARG A 57 4.28 12.82 30.94
CA ARG A 57 3.55 11.56 31.14
C ARG A 57 4.44 10.55 31.87
N SER A 58 3.83 9.71 32.70
CA SER A 58 4.54 8.66 33.46
C SER A 58 4.51 7.28 32.78
N ASN A 59 3.83 7.17 31.64
CA ASN A 59 3.84 6.00 30.77
C ASN A 59 3.57 6.47 29.33
N ASN A 60 4.18 5.81 28.36
CA ASN A 60 3.82 6.01 26.96
C ASN A 60 2.53 5.23 26.66
N GLN A 61 1.63 5.80 25.85
CA GLN A 61 0.41 5.13 25.40
C GLN A 61 0.33 5.04 23.87
N ASP A 62 1.32 5.60 23.17
CA ASP A 62 1.47 5.49 21.72
C ASP A 62 1.98 4.10 21.34
N SER A 63 1.40 3.52 20.30
CA SER A 63 1.97 2.36 19.60
C SER A 63 2.20 2.70 18.14
N ALA A 64 3.27 2.16 17.56
CA ALA A 64 3.62 2.38 16.16
C ALA A 64 4.13 1.09 15.49
N PHE A 65 4.04 1.06 14.16
CA PHE A 65 4.58 0.00 13.31
C PHE A 65 5.28 0.62 12.08
N ALA A 66 6.38 0.01 11.68
CA ALA A 66 7.19 0.43 10.54
C ALA A 66 7.69 -0.82 9.79
N GLY A 67 7.08 -1.12 8.65
CA GLY A 67 7.48 -2.18 7.73
C GLY A 67 7.91 -1.64 6.36
N GLU A 68 8.03 -2.54 5.39
CA GLU A 68 8.34 -2.24 3.98
C GLU A 68 7.07 -1.88 3.18
N ARG A 69 5.88 -2.20 3.70
CA ARG A 69 4.58 -1.98 3.03
C ARG A 69 3.51 -1.27 3.87
N LEU A 70 3.58 -1.35 5.19
CA LEU A 70 2.70 -0.66 6.14
C LEU A 70 3.54 0.19 7.12
N ALA A 71 3.12 1.43 7.34
CA ALA A 71 3.55 2.23 8.49
C ALA A 71 2.31 2.78 9.22
N SER A 72 2.29 2.74 10.54
CA SER A 72 1.13 3.22 11.32
C SER A 72 1.50 3.72 12.71
N ILE A 73 0.67 4.62 13.22
CA ILE A 73 0.71 5.18 14.58
C ILE A 73 -0.69 5.13 15.20
N CYS A 74 -0.76 4.96 16.52
CA CYS A 74 -1.98 4.89 17.31
C CYS A 74 -1.71 5.53 18.69
N ASP A 75 -2.30 6.69 18.98
CA ASP A 75 -2.27 7.36 20.30
C ASP A 75 -3.33 6.72 21.20
N GLY A 76 -2.94 6.24 22.37
CA GLY A 76 -3.78 5.45 23.27
C GLY A 76 -4.42 6.28 24.40
N MET A 77 -5.75 6.24 24.50
CA MET A 77 -6.52 6.94 25.54
C MET A 77 -7.26 5.97 26.50
N GLY A 78 -7.57 6.44 27.71
CA GLY A 78 -8.36 5.69 28.71
C GLY A 78 -7.65 5.36 30.03
N GLY A 79 -6.74 6.24 30.49
CA GLY A 79 -5.96 6.04 31.72
C GLY A 79 -4.79 5.07 31.53
N HIS A 80 -3.90 5.00 32.53
CA HIS A 80 -2.54 4.43 32.42
C HIS A 80 -2.41 3.08 31.72
N ALA A 81 -3.34 2.14 31.94
CA ALA A 81 -3.33 0.81 31.34
C ALA A 81 -4.31 0.65 30.15
N GLY A 82 -5.25 1.59 29.97
CA GLY A 82 -6.25 1.56 28.91
C GLY A 82 -5.65 1.90 27.55
N GLY A 83 -4.98 3.05 27.46
CA GLY A 83 -4.44 3.58 26.20
C GLY A 83 -3.43 2.66 25.54
N ASP A 84 -2.38 2.27 26.27
CA ASP A 84 -1.36 1.29 25.87
C ASP A 84 -1.97 -0.03 25.36
N THR A 85 -2.98 -0.57 26.07
CA THR A 85 -3.72 -1.75 25.62
C THR A 85 -4.42 -1.50 24.29
N ALA A 86 -5.08 -0.34 24.12
CA ALA A 86 -5.88 -0.05 22.94
C ALA A 86 -5.03 0.21 21.70
N SER A 87 -3.97 1.03 21.80
CA SER A 87 -3.04 1.30 20.70
C SER A 87 -2.28 0.03 20.29
N THR A 88 -1.86 -0.79 21.25
CA THR A 88 -1.27 -2.12 20.99
C THR A 88 -2.21 -3.04 20.22
N ILE A 89 -3.52 -3.03 20.53
CA ILE A 89 -4.51 -3.83 19.79
C ILE A 89 -4.65 -3.33 18.35
N ALA A 90 -4.80 -2.02 18.14
CA ALA A 90 -4.96 -1.45 16.80
C ALA A 90 -3.76 -1.71 15.88
N ILE A 91 -2.53 -1.52 16.39
CA ILE A 91 -1.31 -1.84 15.65
C ILE A 91 -1.24 -3.33 15.30
N ARG A 92 -1.54 -4.23 16.24
CA ARG A 92 -1.51 -5.69 15.98
C ARG A 92 -2.57 -6.14 14.99
N SER A 93 -3.76 -5.55 15.01
CA SER A 93 -4.79 -5.82 14.01
C SER A 93 -4.36 -5.39 12.60
N LEU A 94 -3.63 -4.28 12.45
CA LEU A 94 -3.14 -3.80 11.16
C LEU A 94 -1.90 -4.55 10.65
N ALA A 95 -1.01 -5.01 11.53
CA ALA A 95 0.32 -5.53 11.17
C ALA A 95 0.32 -6.71 10.16
N HIS A 96 -0.80 -7.42 9.97
CA HIS A 96 -0.91 -8.48 8.97
C HIS A 96 -0.94 -7.99 7.52
N ILE A 97 -1.25 -6.70 7.27
CA ILE A 97 -1.25 -6.09 5.93
C ILE A 97 0.15 -6.19 5.29
N GLU A 98 1.21 -6.07 6.10
CA GLU A 98 2.61 -6.20 5.68
C GLU A 98 2.85 -7.53 4.93
N GLN A 99 2.24 -8.61 5.42
CA GLN A 99 2.41 -9.98 4.95
C GLN A 99 1.45 -10.38 3.81
N ASP A 100 0.51 -9.51 3.40
CA ASP A 100 -0.50 -9.88 2.41
C ASP A 100 0.09 -10.04 1.00
N SER A 101 -0.11 -11.20 0.40
CA SER A 101 0.49 -11.60 -0.87
C SER A 101 -0.19 -11.04 -2.13
N ARG A 102 -1.06 -10.02 -2.02
CA ARG A 102 -1.68 -9.32 -3.16
C ARG A 102 -1.07 -7.91 -3.29
N PRO A 103 0.07 -7.72 -3.99
CA PRO A 103 0.87 -6.52 -3.81
C PRO A 103 0.29 -5.28 -4.52
N ASN A 104 -0.65 -5.48 -5.45
CA ASN A 104 -1.01 -4.50 -6.46
C ASN A 104 -2.48 -4.05 -6.44
N ASP A 105 -3.34 -4.62 -5.59
CA ASP A 105 -4.76 -4.23 -5.52
C ASP A 105 -5.02 -3.21 -4.39
N VAL A 106 -5.06 -1.94 -4.79
CA VAL A 106 -5.36 -0.78 -3.93
C VAL A 106 -6.71 -0.93 -3.21
N LYS A 107 -7.72 -1.55 -3.84
CA LYS A 107 -9.05 -1.75 -3.22
C LYS A 107 -8.99 -2.86 -2.18
N ALA A 108 -8.33 -3.98 -2.49
CA ALA A 108 -8.16 -5.08 -1.53
C ALA A 108 -7.43 -4.62 -0.27
N VAL A 109 -6.37 -3.82 -0.39
CA VAL A 109 -5.65 -3.26 0.77
C VAL A 109 -6.51 -2.23 1.51
N SER A 110 -7.26 -1.37 0.81
CA SER A 110 -8.18 -0.42 1.45
C SER A 110 -9.25 -1.14 2.31
N SER A 111 -9.92 -2.14 1.76
CA SER A 111 -10.91 -2.94 2.51
C SER A 111 -10.28 -3.82 3.59
N MET A 112 -9.01 -4.23 3.44
CA MET A 112 -8.26 -4.87 4.52
C MET A 112 -7.99 -3.91 5.67
N MET A 113 -7.54 -2.68 5.40
CA MET A 113 -7.31 -1.65 6.42
C MET A 113 -8.61 -1.33 7.19
N GLU A 114 -9.71 -1.14 6.46
CA GLU A 114 -11.05 -0.96 7.02
C GLU A 114 -11.46 -2.13 7.94
N THR A 115 -11.39 -3.37 7.43
CA THR A 115 -11.74 -4.58 8.20
C THR A 115 -10.85 -4.77 9.42
N SER A 116 -9.55 -4.46 9.31
CA SER A 116 -8.59 -4.51 10.42
C SER A 116 -8.93 -3.53 11.53
N ILE A 117 -9.34 -2.32 11.15
CA ILE A 117 -9.74 -1.25 12.08
C ILE A 117 -11.06 -1.59 12.78
N MET A 118 -12.03 -2.16 12.06
CA MET A 118 -13.27 -2.66 12.67
C MET A 118 -12.99 -3.81 13.66
N ALA A 119 -12.15 -4.77 13.29
CA ALA A 119 -11.73 -5.86 14.18
C ALA A 119 -10.96 -5.35 15.41
N ALA A 120 -10.13 -4.30 15.27
CA ALA A 120 -9.50 -3.62 16.39
C ALA A 120 -10.54 -2.96 17.32
N HIS A 121 -11.51 -2.25 16.75
CA HIS A 121 -12.60 -1.61 17.52
C HIS A 121 -13.39 -2.65 18.34
N ASP A 122 -13.82 -3.75 17.73
CA ASP A 122 -14.56 -4.81 18.43
C ASP A 122 -13.72 -5.50 19.52
N ALA A 123 -12.42 -5.71 19.27
CA ALA A 123 -11.49 -6.23 20.27
C ALA A 123 -11.31 -5.27 21.47
N ILE A 124 -11.17 -3.96 21.19
CA ILE A 124 -11.05 -2.89 22.19
C ILE A 124 -12.34 -2.80 23.03
N VAL A 125 -13.49 -2.63 22.38
CA VAL A 125 -14.81 -2.53 23.05
C VAL A 125 -15.13 -3.82 23.81
N GLY A 126 -14.84 -4.98 23.24
CA GLY A 126 -15.00 -6.28 23.89
C GLY A 126 -14.13 -6.45 25.13
N LYS A 127 -12.88 -5.98 25.11
CA LYS A 127 -11.97 -6.04 26.27
C LYS A 127 -12.37 -5.00 27.34
N ALA A 128 -12.73 -3.78 26.95
CA ALA A 128 -13.22 -2.72 27.85
C ALA A 128 -14.51 -3.13 28.59
N LYS A 129 -15.41 -3.88 27.93
CA LYS A 129 -16.63 -4.43 28.56
C LYS A 129 -16.34 -5.56 29.57
N ARG A 130 -15.27 -6.34 29.37
CA ARG A 130 -14.88 -7.44 30.27
C ARG A 130 -14.04 -6.98 31.47
N GLU A 131 -13.15 -6.01 31.25
CA GLU A 131 -12.20 -5.55 32.27
C GLU A 131 -12.54 -4.13 32.74
N ARG A 132 -13.17 -3.99 33.91
CA ARG A 132 -13.57 -2.68 34.47
C ARG A 132 -12.41 -1.67 34.58
N ARG A 133 -11.17 -2.14 34.76
CA ARG A 133 -9.94 -1.31 34.79
C ARG A 133 -9.55 -0.71 33.44
N LEU A 134 -10.19 -1.15 32.35
CA LEU A 134 -9.99 -0.71 30.96
C LEU A 134 -11.27 -0.05 30.40
N ALA A 135 -12.25 0.27 31.25
CA ALA A 135 -13.49 0.92 30.83
C ALA A 135 -13.19 2.31 30.27
N GLY A 136 -13.69 2.60 29.07
CA GLY A 136 -13.42 3.86 28.37
C GLY A 136 -12.08 3.93 27.65
N MET A 137 -11.35 2.81 27.50
CA MET A 137 -10.16 2.80 26.63
C MET A 137 -10.51 2.91 25.14
N GLY A 138 -9.63 3.57 24.40
CA GLY A 138 -9.72 3.77 22.96
C GLY A 138 -8.37 4.20 22.40
N THR A 139 -8.29 4.38 21.09
CA THR A 139 -7.04 4.83 20.45
C THR A 139 -7.36 5.55 19.13
N THR A 140 -6.51 6.49 18.73
CA THR A 140 -6.47 6.96 17.35
C THR A 140 -5.92 5.87 16.44
N VAL A 141 -6.11 6.01 15.14
CA VAL A 141 -5.39 5.22 14.12
C VAL A 141 -4.95 6.17 13.03
N THR A 142 -3.69 6.14 12.61
CA THR A 142 -3.26 6.72 11.34
C THR A 142 -2.27 5.77 10.69
N ALA A 143 -2.65 5.21 9.55
CA ALA A 143 -1.93 4.14 8.88
C ALA A 143 -1.81 4.43 7.38
N VAL A 144 -0.61 4.24 6.83
CA VAL A 144 -0.31 4.37 5.40
C VAL A 144 0.26 3.07 4.84
N SER A 145 -0.15 2.72 3.62
CA SER A 145 0.41 1.59 2.88
C SER A 145 0.72 1.97 1.43
N LEU A 146 1.83 1.44 0.91
CA LEU A 146 2.26 1.65 -0.48
C LEU A 146 1.82 0.45 -1.34
N VAL A 147 0.94 0.71 -2.32
CA VAL A 147 0.30 -0.34 -3.13
C VAL A 147 0.30 0.09 -4.60
N ASN A 148 1.04 -0.62 -5.44
CA ASN A 148 1.21 -0.29 -6.87
C ASN A 148 1.56 1.19 -7.16
N GLY A 149 2.37 1.81 -6.30
CA GLY A 149 2.73 3.24 -6.40
C GLY A 149 1.71 4.24 -5.84
N TYR A 150 0.54 3.78 -5.39
CA TYR A 150 -0.46 4.60 -4.70
C TYR A 150 -0.29 4.49 -3.18
N TRP A 151 -0.62 5.57 -2.47
CA TRP A 151 -0.70 5.60 -1.02
C TRP A 151 -2.15 5.35 -0.58
N VAL A 152 -2.38 4.26 0.16
CA VAL A 152 -3.63 4.01 0.88
C VAL A 152 -3.48 4.57 2.29
N LEU A 153 -4.37 5.47 2.69
CA LEU A 153 -4.37 6.13 4.01
C LEU A 153 -5.66 5.80 4.74
N ALA A 154 -5.55 5.23 5.94
CA ALA A 154 -6.65 5.07 6.88
C ALA A 154 -6.40 5.93 8.13
N HIS A 155 -7.42 6.66 8.58
CA HIS A 155 -7.28 7.65 9.65
C HIS A 155 -8.54 7.75 10.52
N LEU A 156 -8.34 7.77 11.84
CA LEU A 156 -9.34 7.99 12.89
C LEU A 156 -8.70 8.76 14.05
N GLY A 157 -9.35 9.84 14.50
CA GLY A 157 -8.87 10.66 15.62
C GLY A 157 -8.19 11.95 15.17
N ASP A 158 -7.20 12.42 15.91
CA ASP A 158 -6.50 13.70 15.71
C ASP A 158 -4.97 13.56 15.55
N SER A 159 -4.46 12.33 15.46
CA SER A 159 -3.12 12.05 14.94
C SER A 159 -3.03 12.39 13.44
N ARG A 160 -1.84 12.78 12.93
CA ARG A 160 -1.75 13.43 11.61
C ARG A 160 -0.76 12.80 10.66
N ALA A 161 -1.17 12.61 9.42
CA ALA A 161 -0.28 12.30 8.30
C ALA A 161 -0.01 13.54 7.46
N TYR A 162 1.24 13.69 7.01
CA TYR A 162 1.68 14.78 6.14
C TYR A 162 2.49 14.21 4.96
N LEU A 163 2.32 14.78 3.78
CA LEU A 163 3.16 14.56 2.61
C LEU A 163 4.17 15.71 2.51
N LEU A 164 5.46 15.41 2.68
CA LEU A 164 6.55 16.31 2.31
C LEU A 164 7.00 15.98 0.89
N ARG A 165 6.88 16.92 -0.04
CA ARG A 165 7.35 16.79 -1.42
C ARG A 165 7.80 18.15 -1.94
N ASP A 166 8.91 18.21 -2.67
CA ASP A 166 9.43 19.43 -3.30
C ASP A 166 9.52 20.63 -2.33
N ASN A 167 9.95 20.34 -1.10
CA ASN A 167 10.02 21.27 0.04
C ASN A 167 8.67 21.87 0.51
N HIS A 168 7.54 21.34 0.03
CA HIS A 168 6.19 21.70 0.47
C HIS A 168 5.63 20.60 1.40
N LEU A 169 5.12 21.01 2.57
CA LEU A 169 4.49 20.11 3.55
C LEU A 169 2.97 20.22 3.47
N ILE A 170 2.31 19.18 2.97
CA ILE A 170 0.86 19.12 2.78
C ILE A 170 0.28 18.19 3.85
N ARG A 171 -0.75 18.64 4.58
CA ARG A 171 -1.46 17.83 5.56
C ARG A 171 -2.48 16.93 4.86
N MET A 172 -2.46 15.63 5.15
CA MET A 172 -3.28 14.62 4.45
C MET A 172 -4.51 14.16 5.25
N THR A 173 -4.58 14.42 6.56
CA THR A 173 -5.71 14.05 7.44
C THR A 173 -6.48 15.28 7.95
N CYS A 174 -7.75 15.10 8.28
CA CYS A 174 -8.62 16.09 8.94
C CYS A 174 -8.91 15.58 10.35
N ASP A 175 -8.65 16.35 11.42
CA ASP A 175 -8.78 15.81 12.79
C ASP A 175 -10.25 15.55 13.10
N HIS A 176 -10.59 14.32 13.50
CA HIS A 176 -11.95 13.93 13.92
C HIS A 176 -12.29 14.45 15.34
N SER A 177 -11.88 15.68 15.67
CA SER A 177 -12.13 16.31 16.96
C SER A 177 -13.52 16.96 17.04
N TYR A 178 -14.04 17.15 18.24
CA TYR A 178 -15.31 17.87 18.45
C TYR A 178 -15.21 19.35 18.06
N VAL A 179 -14.03 19.96 18.18
CA VAL A 179 -13.78 21.35 17.73
C VAL A 179 -13.89 21.44 16.20
N GLN A 180 -13.41 20.43 15.47
CA GLN A 180 -13.51 20.35 14.01
C GLN A 180 -14.96 20.26 13.49
N HIS A 181 -15.92 19.88 14.34
CA HIS A 181 -17.35 19.80 14.00
C HIS A 181 -18.12 21.12 14.23
N LEU A 182 -17.43 22.19 14.65
CA LEU A 182 -18.00 23.49 15.01
C LEU A 182 -17.43 24.66 14.16
N ILE A 183 -16.82 24.35 13.02
CA ILE A 183 -16.19 25.30 12.07
C ILE A 183 -16.75 25.10 10.67
#